data_AF-A3MU97-F1
#
_entry.id   AF-A3MU97-F1
#
_cell.length_a   1.000
_cell.length_b   1.000
_cell.length_c   1.000
_cell.angle_alpha   90.00
_cell.angle_beta   90.00
_cell.angle_gamma   90.00
#
_symmetry.space_group_name_H-M   'P 1'
#
loop_
_entity.id
_entity.type
_entity.pdbx_description
1 polymer ?
#
loop_
_entity_poly.entity_id
_entity_poly.type
_entity_poly.pdbx_seq_one_letter_code
_entity_poly.pdbx_strand_id
1 'polypeptide(L)'
;MPPVHPKWLERHVRHMEEALRGAERGDAQWACYNAYVAVRALLMGLQGYDPYAPLPLLTALPSLVKKVVGNPAEGVLECAYCLERRLHDPDAVKCVKCADVISQALFPASTQWAR
;
A
#
# COMPACT_ATOMS: atom_id res chain seq x y z
N MET A 1 17.33 -5.46 4.68
CA MET A 1 16.56 -4.21 4.77
C MET A 1 16.51 -3.78 6.24
N PRO A 2 16.52 -2.48 6.56
CA PRO A 2 16.36 -2.04 7.95
C PRO A 2 14.99 -2.49 8.49
N PRO A 3 14.86 -2.68 9.81
CA PRO A 3 13.59 -3.00 10.45
C PRO A 3 12.53 -1.93 10.13
N VAL A 4 11.37 -2.36 9.61
CA VAL A 4 10.22 -1.47 9.37
C VAL A 4 9.79 -0.83 10.69
N HIS A 5 9.78 0.50 10.74
CA HIS A 5 9.33 1.22 11.92
C HIS A 5 7.85 0.90 12.22
N PRO A 6 7.45 0.53 13.46
CA PRO A 6 6.09 0.08 13.80
C PRO A 6 4.98 1.04 13.37
N LYS A 7 5.25 2.36 13.43
CA LYS A 7 4.32 3.39 12.95
C LYS A 7 3.89 3.24 11.48
N TRP A 8 4.74 2.68 10.61
CA TRP A 8 4.35 2.40 9.23
C TRP A 8 3.36 1.25 9.11
N LEU A 9 3.56 0.19 9.91
CA LEU A 9 2.63 -0.93 9.99
C LEU A 9 1.29 -0.49 10.59
N GLU A 10 1.32 0.29 11.66
CA GLU A 10 0.10 0.89 12.25
C GLU A 10 -0.67 1.72 11.22
N ARG A 11 0.02 2.60 10.48
CA ARG A 11 -0.61 3.42 9.42
C ARG A 11 -1.19 2.54 8.32
N HIS A 12 -0.46 1.52 7.87
CA HIS A 12 -0.93 0.57 6.88
C HIS A 12 -2.24 -0.10 7.33
N VAL A 13 -2.24 -0.71 8.53
CA VAL A 13 -3.40 -1.42 9.08
C VAL A 13 -4.60 -0.48 9.24
N ARG A 14 -4.41 0.68 9.87
CA ARG A 14 -5.48 1.67 10.06
C ARG A 14 -6.12 2.08 8.74
N HIS A 15 -5.33 2.32 7.70
CA HIS A 15 -5.86 2.69 6.39
C HIS A 15 -6.50 1.52 5.65
N MET A 16 -6.05 0.27 5.84
CA MET A 16 -6.77 -0.89 5.32
C MET A 16 -8.16 -1.03 5.95
N GLU A 17 -8.28 -0.83 7.27
CA GLU A 17 -9.57 -0.82 7.95
C GLU A 17 -10.50 0.28 7.43
N GLU A 18 -9.97 1.50 7.24
CA GLU A 18 -10.74 2.60 6.65
C GLU A 18 -11.18 2.29 5.20
N ALA A 19 -10.33 1.61 4.43
CA ALA A 19 -10.67 1.22 3.08
C ALA A 19 -11.86 0.23 3.05
N LEU A 20 -11.84 -0.76 3.94
CA LEU A 20 -12.93 -1.71 4.14
C LEU A 20 -14.22 -1.01 4.59
N ARG A 21 -14.13 -0.15 5.61
CA ARG A 21 -15.26 0.66 6.09
C ARG A 21 -15.87 1.53 4.98
N GLY A 22 -15.04 2.11 4.12
CA GLY A 22 -15.49 2.88 2.96
C GLY A 22 -16.26 2.01 1.97
N ALA A 23 -15.73 0.83 1.65
CA ALA A 23 -16.37 -0.10 0.73
C ALA A 23 -17.73 -0.60 1.25
N GLU A 24 -17.83 -0.91 2.55
CA GLU A 24 -19.08 -1.34 3.20
C GLU A 24 -20.17 -0.25 3.15
N ARG A 25 -19.78 1.03 3.22
CA ARG A 25 -20.70 2.17 3.15
C ARG A 25 -21.05 2.59 1.72
N GLY A 26 -20.44 1.96 0.71
CA GLY A 26 -20.55 2.41 -0.69
C GLY A 26 -19.78 3.69 -1.00
N ASP A 27 -18.89 4.16 -0.11
CA ASP A 27 -18.02 5.31 -0.36
C ASP A 27 -16.74 4.88 -1.08
N ALA A 28 -16.84 4.79 -2.41
CA ALA A 28 -15.73 4.35 -3.25
C ALA A 28 -14.54 5.32 -3.21
N GLN A 29 -14.77 6.63 -3.06
CA GLN A 29 -13.70 7.62 -2.97
C GLN A 29 -12.87 7.40 -1.70
N TRP A 30 -13.54 7.26 -0.55
CA TRP A 30 -12.89 6.97 0.73
C TRP A 30 -12.15 5.63 0.70
N ALA A 31 -12.80 4.60 0.16
CA ALA A 31 -12.22 3.27 0.05
C ALA A 31 -10.91 3.30 -0.75
N CYS A 32 -10.92 3.92 -1.94
CA CYS A 32 -9.77 3.98 -2.83
C CYS A 32 -8.64 4.85 -2.28
N TYR A 33 -8.96 6.00 -1.70
CA TYR A 33 -7.96 6.84 -1.04
C TYR A 33 -7.24 6.08 0.08
N ASN A 34 -7.99 5.43 0.97
CA ASN A 34 -7.40 4.71 2.09
C ASN A 34 -6.64 3.46 1.65
N ALA A 35 -7.14 2.72 0.65
CA ALA A 35 -6.42 1.59 0.05
C ALA A 35 -5.06 2.02 -0.53
N TYR A 36 -5.02 3.14 -1.25
CA TYR A 36 -3.79 3.74 -1.77
C TYR A 36 -2.82 4.11 -0.64
N VAL A 37 -3.30 4.83 0.39
CA VAL A 37 -2.46 5.28 1.51
C VAL A 37 -1.92 4.10 2.31
N ALA A 38 -2.73 3.05 2.51
CA ALA A 38 -2.31 1.83 3.19
C ALA A 38 -1.11 1.18 2.51
N VAL A 39 -1.19 0.97 1.20
CA VAL A 39 -0.08 0.37 0.42
C VAL A 39 1.14 1.29 0.42
N ARG A 40 0.94 2.60 0.23
CA ARG A 40 2.04 3.57 0.25
C ARG A 40 2.77 3.56 1.59
N ALA A 41 2.04 3.52 2.71
CA ALA A 41 2.61 3.46 4.05
C ALA A 41 3.51 2.23 4.24
N LEU A 42 3.05 1.06 3.80
CA LEU A 42 3.84 -0.18 3.86
C LEU A 42 5.12 -0.07 3.02
N LEU A 43 5.03 0.46 1.80
CA LEU A 43 6.18 0.67 0.91
C LEU A 43 7.18 1.69 1.47
N MET A 44 6.72 2.75 2.14
CA MET A 44 7.62 3.69 2.82
C MET A 44 8.38 3.00 3.96
N GLY A 45 7.67 2.20 4.76
CA GLY A 45 8.27 1.43 5.83
C GLY A 45 9.33 0.44 5.34
N LEU A 46 9.05 -0.31 4.27
CA LEU A 46 9.97 -1.28 3.68
C LEU A 46 11.22 -0.64 3.06
N GLN A 47 11.12 0.62 2.64
CA GLN A 47 12.26 1.41 2.16
C GLN A 47 13.04 2.10 3.28
N GLY A 48 12.64 1.94 4.55
CA GLY A 48 13.35 2.50 5.70
C GLY A 48 13.17 3.99 5.91
N TYR A 49 12.12 4.60 5.35
CA TYR A 49 11.82 6.01 5.63
C TYR A 49 11.42 6.23 7.09
N ASP A 50 11.80 7.37 7.65
CA ASP A 50 11.33 7.80 8.98
C ASP A 50 9.86 8.24 8.90
N PRO A 51 8.95 7.67 9.71
CA PRO A 51 7.53 8.05 9.73
C PRO A 51 7.24 9.48 10.19
N TYR A 52 8.19 10.16 10.82
CA TYR A 52 8.05 11.52 11.33
C TYR A 52 8.77 12.57 10.47
N ALA A 53 9.60 12.12 9.51
CA ALA A 53 10.24 13.01 8.55
C ALA A 53 9.29 13.38 7.40
N PRO A 54 9.51 14.54 6.74
CA PRO A 54 8.85 14.86 5.48
C PRO A 54 9.11 13.77 4.43
N LEU A 55 8.05 13.25 3.81
CA LEU A 55 8.16 12.25 2.77
C LEU A 55 8.46 12.90 1.41
N PRO A 56 9.22 12.24 0.52
CA PRO A 56 9.32 12.67 -0.87
C PRO A 56 7.94 12.72 -1.51
N LEU A 57 7.65 13.81 -2.20
CA LEU A 57 6.29 14.20 -2.55
C LEU A 57 5.63 13.26 -3.58
N LEU A 58 6.41 12.63 -4.46
CA LEU A 58 5.85 11.97 -5.65
C LEU A 58 6.71 10.78 -6.06
N THR A 59 6.25 9.56 -5.77
CA THR A 59 6.77 8.37 -6.45
C THR A 59 5.61 7.46 -6.74
N ALA A 60 5.47 7.06 -8.00
CA ALA A 60 4.38 6.20 -8.43
C ALA A 60 4.42 4.84 -7.71
N LEU A 61 3.28 4.35 -7.26
CA LEU A 61 3.11 3.05 -6.60
C LEU A 61 3.78 1.90 -7.36
N PRO A 62 3.61 1.75 -8.69
CA PRO A 62 4.31 0.70 -9.44
C PRO A 62 5.83 0.77 -9.31
N SER A 63 6.39 1.99 -9.29
CA SER A 63 7.83 2.19 -9.14
C SER A 63 8.30 1.84 -7.74
N LEU A 64 7.52 2.18 -6.71
CA LEU A 64 7.81 1.82 -5.32
C LEU A 64 7.76 0.30 -5.12
N VAL A 65 6.77 -0.38 -5.69
CA VAL A 65 6.66 -1.85 -5.65
C VAL A 65 7.87 -2.50 -6.29
N LYS A 66 8.30 -2.05 -7.48
CA LYS A 66 9.50 -2.59 -8.15
C LYS A 66 10.77 -2.40 -7.31
N LYS A 67 10.92 -1.24 -6.65
CA LYS A 67 12.08 -0.98 -5.78
C LYS A 67 12.16 -1.94 -4.59
N VAL A 68 11.02 -2.32 -4.02
CA VAL A 68 10.96 -3.21 -2.84
C VAL A 68 11.05 -4.68 -3.24
N VAL A 69 10.33 -5.11 -4.27
CA VAL A 69 10.18 -6.52 -4.65
C VAL A 69 11.21 -6.97 -5.69
N GLY A 70 11.84 -6.05 -6.42
CA GLY A 70 12.76 -6.33 -7.52
C GLY A 70 12.04 -6.79 -8.78
N ASN A 71 11.49 -8.01 -8.77
CA ASN A 71 10.73 -8.59 -9.88
C ASN A 71 9.32 -9.01 -9.43
N PRO A 72 8.39 -8.05 -9.23
CA PRO A 72 7.03 -8.35 -8.80
C PRO A 72 6.25 -9.13 -9.87
N ALA A 73 5.39 -10.04 -9.44
CA ALA A 73 4.45 -10.73 -10.32
C ALA A 73 3.54 -9.71 -11.04
N GLU A 74 3.13 -10.04 -12.27
CA GLU A 74 2.35 -9.14 -13.13
C GLU A 74 1.09 -8.61 -12.42
N GLY A 75 0.32 -9.48 -11.78
CA GLY A 75 -0.88 -9.09 -11.03
C GLY A 75 -0.63 -8.09 -9.89
N VAL A 76 0.57 -8.07 -9.29
CA VAL A 76 0.93 -7.09 -8.26
C VAL A 76 1.18 -5.71 -8.89
N LEU A 77 1.84 -5.67 -10.05
CA LEU A 77 2.04 -4.41 -10.79
C LEU A 77 0.73 -3.86 -11.34
N GLU A 78 -0.12 -4.73 -11.90
CA GLU A 78 -1.46 -4.33 -12.35
C GLU A 78 -2.28 -3.73 -11.22
N CYS A 79 -2.24 -4.33 -10.03
CA CYS A 79 -2.90 -3.79 -8.83
C CYS A 79 -2.34 -2.42 -8.45
N ALA A 80 -1.02 -2.21 -8.57
CA ALA A 80 -0.39 -0.93 -8.25
C ALA A 80 -0.86 0.18 -9.22
N TYR A 81 -0.90 -0.10 -10.53
CA TYR A 81 -1.45 0.81 -11.53
C TYR A 81 -2.95 1.06 -11.30
N CYS A 82 -3.69 0.01 -10.95
CA CYS A 82 -5.12 0.10 -10.65
C CYS A 82 -5.36 1.09 -9.50
N LEU A 83 -4.67 0.96 -8.36
CA LEU A 83 -4.85 1.85 -7.22
C LEU A 83 -4.62 3.33 -7.57
N GLU A 84 -3.59 3.66 -8.35
CA GLU A 84 -3.35 5.04 -8.78
C GLU A 84 -4.48 5.57 -9.67
N ARG A 85 -4.88 4.78 -10.67
CA ARG A 85 -5.99 5.15 -11.55
C ARG A 85 -7.29 5.35 -10.78
N ARG A 86 -7.57 4.51 -9.79
CA ARG A 86 -8.82 4.53 -9.01
C ARG A 86 -8.91 5.70 -8.02
N LEU A 87 -7.87 6.51 -7.86
CA LEU A 87 -7.99 7.81 -7.21
C LEU A 87 -8.83 8.81 -8.05
N HIS A 88 -8.91 8.60 -9.37
CA HIS A 88 -9.67 9.44 -10.31
C HIS A 88 -10.98 8.81 -10.78
N ASP A 89 -11.06 7.47 -10.81
CA ASP A 89 -12.23 6.68 -11.25
C ASP A 89 -12.54 5.59 -10.20
N PRO A 90 -13.11 5.95 -9.03
CA PRO A 90 -13.14 5.06 -7.86
C PRO A 90 -13.99 3.81 -8.05
N ASP A 91 -13.48 2.67 -7.57
CA ASP A 91 -14.18 1.38 -7.48
C ASP A 91 -13.77 0.71 -6.18
N ALA A 92 -14.65 0.77 -5.17
CA ALA A 92 -14.33 0.39 -3.80
C ALA A 92 -13.79 -1.05 -3.69
N VAL A 93 -14.49 -2.00 -4.33
CA VAL A 93 -14.16 -3.43 -4.27
C VAL A 93 -12.82 -3.69 -4.94
N LYS A 94 -12.57 -3.10 -6.11
CA LYS A 94 -11.28 -3.24 -6.79
C LYS A 94 -10.15 -2.62 -5.98
N CYS A 95 -10.36 -1.45 -5.37
CA CYS A 95 -9.34 -0.79 -4.56
C CYS A 95 -8.92 -1.62 -3.36
N VAL A 96 -9.88 -2.12 -2.57
CA VAL A 96 -9.58 -2.98 -1.42
C VAL A 96 -8.86 -4.25 -1.87
N LYS A 97 -9.36 -4.92 -2.93
CA LYS A 97 -8.73 -6.13 -3.46
C LYS A 97 -7.29 -5.89 -3.95
N CYS A 98 -7.05 -4.80 -4.68
CA CYS A 98 -5.71 -4.46 -5.16
C CYS A 98 -4.76 -4.16 -4.01
N ALA A 99 -5.23 -3.44 -2.98
CA ALA A 99 -4.43 -3.16 -1.80
C ALA A 99 -4.07 -4.44 -1.03
N ASP A 100 -5.00 -5.37 -0.89
CA ASP A 100 -4.75 -6.68 -0.26
C ASP A 100 -3.71 -7.50 -1.04
N VAL A 101 -3.86 -7.63 -2.36
CA VAL A 101 -2.89 -8.33 -3.24
C VAL A 101 -1.48 -7.77 -3.10
N ILE A 102 -1.33 -6.44 -3.14
CA ILE A 102 -0.01 -5.82 -2.99
C ILE A 102 0.53 -6.05 -1.59
N SER A 103 -0.30 -5.91 -0.55
CA SER A 103 0.13 -6.09 0.84
C SER A 103 0.61 -7.51 1.09
N GLN A 104 -0.09 -8.53 0.59
CA GLN A 104 0.33 -9.93 0.65
C GLN A 104 1.68 -10.17 -0.04
N ALA A 105 1.93 -9.53 -1.18
CA ALA A 105 3.22 -9.62 -1.86
C ALA A 105 4.37 -8.96 -1.08
N LEU A 106 4.05 -7.95 -0.26
CA LEU A 106 5.01 -7.18 0.54
C LEU A 106 5.23 -7.75 1.95
N PHE A 107 4.27 -8.50 2.49
CA PHE A 107 4.36 -9.03 3.87
C PHE A 107 5.59 -9.93 4.11
N PRO A 108 6.01 -10.83 3.20
CA PRO A 108 7.24 -11.61 3.38
C PRO A 108 8.50 -10.73 3.54
N ALA A 109 8.55 -9.57 2.87
CA ALA A 109 9.62 -8.59 3.04
C ALA A 109 9.51 -7.83 4.37
N SER A 110 8.30 -7.75 4.94
CA SER A 110 8.06 -7.14 6.26
C SER A 110 8.30 -8.10 7.44
N THR A 111 8.40 -9.42 7.21
CA THR A 111 8.55 -10.48 8.24
C THR A 111 9.87 -11.26 8.18
N GLN A 112 10.82 -10.87 7.31
CA GLN A 112 12.22 -11.30 7.38
C GLN A 112 12.92 -10.75 8.65
N TRP A 113 12.60 -11.34 9.81
CA TRP A 113 13.05 -10.87 11.15
C TRP A 113 13.48 -12.02 12.07
N ALA A 114 13.90 -13.17 11.53
CA ALA A 114 14.33 -14.30 12.38
C ALA A 114 15.40 -15.21 11.73
N ARG A 115 16.39 -14.63 11.06
CA ARG A 115 17.68 -15.31 10.80
C ARG A 115 18.82 -14.31 10.96
#